data_AF-A0A4Q0TT80-F1
#
_entry.id   AF-A0A4Q0TT80-F1
#
_cell.length_a   1.000
_cell.length_b   1.000
_cell.length_c   1.000
_cell.angle_alpha   90.00
_cell.angle_beta   90.00
_cell.angle_gamma   90.00
#
_symmetry.space_group_name_H-M   'P 1'
#
loop_
_entity.id
_entity.type
_entity.pdbx_description
1 polymer ?
#
loop_
_entity_poly.entity_id
_entity_poly.type
_entity_poly.pdbx_seq_one_letter_code
_entity_poly.pdbx_strand_id
1 'polypeptide(L)' 'MSESEITKLDIIVEVLGEREPEIRRLVTLDDRIRTFAESGDENGQRMPIELIAEWAMLLDKYYPLALEKRNSLN' A
#
# COMPACT_ATOMS: atom_id res chain seq x y z
N MET A 1 3.24 -23.66 -6.75
CA MET A 1 3.63 -22.29 -6.38
C MET A 1 2.56 -21.39 -6.92
N SER A 2 1.69 -20.83 -6.09
CA SER A 2 0.78 -19.78 -6.58
C SER A 2 1.66 -18.60 -7.00
N GLU A 3 1.54 -18.14 -8.24
CA GLU A 3 2.01 -16.80 -8.58
C GLU A 3 1.32 -15.85 -7.59
N SER A 4 2.09 -15.23 -6.69
CA SER A 4 1.53 -14.19 -5.83
C SER A 4 1.06 -13.07 -6.75
N GLU A 5 -0.23 -12.75 -6.73
CA GLU A 5 -0.75 -11.60 -7.46
C GLU A 5 0.05 -10.35 -7.05
N ILE A 6 0.73 -9.73 -8.02
CA ILE A 6 1.48 -8.49 -7.78
C ILE A 6 0.46 -7.41 -7.41
N THR A 7 0.61 -6.82 -6.22
CA THR A 7 -0.27 -5.77 -5.75
C THR A 7 0.11 -4.40 -6.32
N LYS A 8 -0.79 -3.42 -6.20
CA LYS A 8 -0.48 -2.02 -6.53
C LYS A 8 0.70 -1.49 -5.69
N LEU A 9 0.78 -1.89 -4.42
CA LEU A 9 1.86 -1.46 -3.52
C LEU A 9 3.20 -2.03 -3.96
N ASP A 10 3.24 -3.30 -4.38
CA ASP A 10 4.48 -3.93 -4.88
C ASP A 10 5.04 -3.15 -6.07
N ILE A 11 4.18 -2.76 -7.02
CA ILE A 11 4.57 -1.96 -8.18
C ILE A 11 5.10 -0.58 -7.76
N ILE A 12 4.46 0.07 -6.79
CA ILE A 12 4.91 1.37 -6.26
C ILE A 12 6.31 1.23 -5.64
N VAL A 13 6.51 0.25 -4.76
CA VAL A 13 7.76 0.03 -4.03
C VAL A 13 8.89 -0.33 -4.99
N GLU A 14 8.64 -1.24 -5.94
CA GLU A 14 9.61 -1.66 -6.95
C GLU A 14 10.11 -0.48 -7.79
N VAL A 15 9.20 0.41 -8.23
CA VAL A 15 9.48 1.41 -9.27
C VAL A 15 9.89 2.76 -8.69
N LEU A 16 9.27 3.17 -7.59
CA LEU A 16 9.49 4.48 -6.97
C LEU A 16 10.39 4.42 -5.74
N GLY A 17 10.46 3.26 -5.06
CA GLY A 17 11.38 3.00 -3.96
C GLY A 17 10.93 3.55 -2.61
N GLU A 18 11.23 2.79 -1.54
CA GLU A 18 10.81 3.12 -0.16
C GLU A 18 11.63 4.25 0.51
N ARG A 19 12.58 4.85 -0.20
CA ARG A 19 13.36 5.98 0.33
C ARG A 19 12.54 7.26 0.37
N GLU A 20 11.51 7.37 -0.48
CA GLU A 20 10.59 8.49 -0.46
C GLU A 20 9.69 8.43 0.79
N PRO A 21 9.63 9.52 1.59
CA PRO A 21 8.90 9.51 2.86
C PRO A 21 7.43 9.11 2.73
N GLU A 22 6.75 9.54 1.67
CA GLU A 22 5.34 9.22 1.43
C GLU A 22 5.13 7.75 1.03
N ILE A 23 6.10 7.13 0.34
CA ILE A 23 6.05 5.69 0.00
C ILE A 23 6.29 4.84 1.24
N ARG A 24 7.29 5.20 2.06
CA ARG A 24 7.50 4.55 3.36
C ARG A 24 6.25 4.65 4.25
N ARG A 25 5.57 5.79 4.24
CA ARG A 25 4.31 6.01 4.96
C ARG A 25 3.21 5.09 4.43
N LEU A 26 3.06 4.97 3.11
CA LEU A 26 2.12 4.05 2.47
C LEU A 26 2.37 2.59 2.89
N VAL A 27 3.62 2.11 2.85
CA VAL A 27 3.99 0.76 3.31
C VAL A 27 3.61 0.55 4.77
N THR A 28 3.92 1.54 5.63
CA THR A 28 3.58 1.46 7.07
C THR A 28 2.06 1.41 7.30
N LEU A 29 1.27 2.14 6.50
CA LEU A 29 -0.19 2.09 6.59
C LEU A 29 -0.73 0.74 6.12
N ASP A 30 -0.20 0.18 5.03
CA ASP A 30 -0.61 -1.12 4.50
C ASP A 30 -0.41 -2.23 5.53
N ASP A 31 0.78 -2.28 6.14
CA ASP A 31 1.11 -3.25 7.20
C ASP A 31 0.17 -3.11 8.40
N ARG A 32 -0.16 -1.87 8.80
CA ARG A 32 -1.11 -1.62 9.89
C ARG A 32 -2.52 -2.07 9.54
N ILE A 33 -2.99 -1.79 8.32
CA ILE A 33 -4.31 -2.23 7.84
C ILE A 33 -4.39 -3.75 7.84
N ARG A 34 -3.36 -4.42 7.32
CA ARG A 34 -3.27 -5.89 7.27
C ARG A 34 -3.27 -6.48 8.67
N THR A 35 -2.45 -5.94 9.57
CA THR A 35 -2.40 -6.37 10.98
C THR A 35 -3.76 -6.24 11.65
N PHE A 36 -4.47 -5.12 11.43
CA PHE A 36 -5.83 -4.92 11.96
C PHE A 36 -6.84 -5.90 11.37
N ALA A 37 -6.77 -6.18 10.07
CA ALA A 37 -7.66 -7.12 9.41
C ALA A 37 -7.44 -8.56 9.89
N GLU A 38 -6.19 -8.94 10.16
CA GLU A 38 -5.80 -10.25 10.68
C GLU A 38 -6.15 -10.44 12.15
N SER A 39 -6.01 -9.40 12.98
CA SER A 39 -6.40 -9.45 14.40
C SER A 39 -7.92 -9.54 14.61
N GLY A 40 -8.72 -9.31 13.56
CA GLY A 40 -10.18 -9.36 13.63
C GLY A 40 -10.79 -8.42 14.69
N ASP A 41 -12.03 -8.72 15.08
CA ASP A 41 -12.77 -8.00 16.13
C ASP A 41 -12.42 -8.48 17.55
N GLU A 42 -11.22 -9.05 17.76
CA GLU A 42 -10.82 -9.67 19.05
C GLU A 42 -11.00 -8.72 20.26
N ASN A 43 -11.12 -7.42 20.03
CA ASN A 43 -11.39 -6.41 21.06
C ASN A 43 -12.54 -5.44 20.76
N GLY A 44 -13.45 -5.70 19.81
CA GLY A 44 -14.49 -4.71 19.45
C GLY A 44 -13.95 -3.53 18.63
N GLN A 45 -12.69 -3.60 18.17
CA GLN A 45 -11.92 -2.45 17.71
C GLN A 45 -12.10 -2.25 16.21
N ARG A 46 -12.82 -1.18 15.84
CA ARG A 46 -13.00 -0.80 14.43
C ARG A 46 -11.76 -0.09 13.90
N MET A 47 -11.37 -0.44 12.68
CA MET A 47 -10.30 0.24 11.97
C MET A 47 -10.63 1.74 11.82
N PRO A 48 -9.73 2.66 12.19
CA PRO A 48 -9.95 4.09 11.99
C PRO A 48 -10.11 4.43 10.51
N ILE A 49 -11.17 5.17 10.17
CA ILE A 49 -11.47 5.53 8.78
C ILE A 49 -10.38 6.44 8.19
N GLU A 50 -9.75 7.25 9.02
CA GLU A 50 -8.66 8.15 8.65
C GLU A 50 -7.45 7.36 8.14
N LEU A 51 -7.19 6.18 8.73
CA LEU A 51 -6.09 5.31 8.34
C LEU A 51 -6.33 4.72 6.95
N ILE A 52 -7.55 4.23 6.70
CA ILE A 52 -7.97 3.70 5.39
C ILE A 52 -7.96 4.80 4.34
N ALA A 53 -8.50 5.98 4.67
CA ALA A 53 -8.57 7.11 3.74
C ALA A 53 -7.18 7.57 3.33
N GLU A 54 -6.25 7.70 4.28
CA GLU A 54 -4.88 8.08 4.00
C GLU A 54 -4.15 7.05 3.13
N TRP A 55 -4.30 5.76 3.45
CA TRP A 55 -3.74 4.68 2.64
C TRP A 55 -4.28 4.72 1.20
N ALA A 56 -5.60 4.85 1.03
CA ALA A 56 -6.24 4.91 -0.28
C ALA A 56 -5.76 6.13 -1.08
N MET A 57 -5.67 7.30 -0.44
CA MET A 57 -5.18 8.53 -1.10
C MET A 57 -3.73 8.40 -1.57
N LEU A 58 -2.85 7.81 -0.76
CA LEU A 58 -1.46 7.57 -1.15
C LEU A 58 -1.36 6.53 -2.26
N LEU A 59 -2.14 5.44 -2.18
CA LEU A 59 -2.17 4.41 -3.22
C LEU A 59 -2.64 4.99 -4.57
N ASP A 60 -3.71 5.78 -4.57
CA ASP A 60 -4.25 6.43 -5.77
C ASP A 60 -3.32 7.50 -6.35
N LYS A 61 -2.55 8.19 -5.49
CA LYS A 61 -1.52 9.15 -5.92
C LYS A 61 -0.35 8.45 -6.62
N TYR A 62 0.16 7.37 -6.04
CA TYR A 62 1.44 6.78 -6.49
C TYR A 62 1.30 5.65 -7.49
N TYR A 63 0.20 4.90 -7.48
CA TYR A 63 0.05 3.78 -8.39
C TYR A 63 0.10 4.20 -9.88
N PRO A 64 -0.58 5.27 -10.33
CA PRO A 64 -0.49 5.71 -11.72
C PRO A 64 0.93 6.13 -12.11
N LEU A 65 1.64 6.83 -11.21
CA LEU A 65 3.02 7.28 -11.45
C LEU A 65 3.99 6.09 -11.56
N ALA A 66 3.83 5.10 -10.68
CA ALA A 66 4.62 3.88 -10.72
C ALA A 66 4.34 3.08 -12.00
N LEU A 67 3.08 3.00 -12.42
CA LEU A 67 2.70 2.30 -13.64
C LEU A 67 3.26 2.97 -14.90
N GLU A 68 3.18 4.31 -14.98
CA GLU A 68 3.76 5.08 -16.08
C GLU A 68 5.28 4.87 -16.17
N LYS A 69 5.99 4.95 -15.04
CA LYS A 69 7.44 4.74 -14.99
C LYS A 69 7.82 3.29 -15.30
N ARG A 70 7.03 2.30 -14.86
CA ARG A 70 7.26 0.89 -15.22
C ARG A 70 7.11 0.67 -16.73
N ASN A 71 6.09 1.27 -17.34
CA ASN A 71 5.83 1.16 -18.78
C ASN A 71 6.89 1.88 -19.63
N SER A 72 7.57 2.90 -19.10
CA SER A 72 8.67 3.56 -19.82
C SER A 72 10.03 2.85 -19.68
N LEU A 73 10.15 1.91 -18.74
CA LEU A 73 11.34 1.07 -18.54
C LEU A 73 11.28 -0.23 -19.35
N ASN A 74 10.10 -0.63 -19.84
CA ASN A 74 9.85 -1.80 -20.68
C ASN A 74 9.90 -1.45 -22.17
#